data_AF-A0A2Z2P6K5-F1
#
_entry.id   AF-A0A2Z2P6K5-F1
#
_cell.length_a   1.000
_cell.length_b   1.000
_cell.length_c   1.000
_cell.angle_alpha   90.00
_cell.angle_beta   90.00
_cell.angle_gamma   90.00
#
_symmetry.space_group_name_H-M   'P 1'
#
loop_
_entity.id
_entity.type
_entity.pdbx_description
1 polymer ?
#
loop_
_entity_poly.entity_id
_entity_poly.type
_entity_poly.pdbx_seq_one_letter_code
_entity_poly.pdbx_strand_id
1 'polypeptide(L)'
;MSDPAGESPLRVRDVTVWDPFLRLTHWSFPLLVPALWWTAENSRWALHKRLGLVLLGLLVFRVLWGFVGPETARFGQFVKGPRAVLAYLRGDRAQGPAIGHSPLGGWSTLALLGAMLFQVSLGLFAGDPYDGMTGPLNPLIGVALADTITEIHETFFWVVAGLIGLHLAAISFYAVRGDDLLSPMVGGSRPPMGGVEGIGPTSWGRGLLAVGLAAALALWVAFGVPPLT
;
A
#
# COMPACT_ATOMS: atom_id res chain seq x y z
N MET A 1 4.72 -26.56 -55.63
CA MET A 1 5.60 -26.46 -54.45
C MET A 1 5.03 -25.33 -53.60
N SER A 2 4.10 -25.66 -52.72
CA SER A 2 3.35 -24.70 -51.90
C SER A 2 4.17 -24.39 -50.65
N ASP A 3 4.45 -23.10 -50.49
CA ASP A 3 5.09 -22.49 -49.33
C ASP A 3 4.21 -22.73 -48.08
N PRO A 4 4.68 -23.41 -47.01
CA PRO A 4 3.90 -23.52 -45.80
C PRO A 4 3.90 -22.14 -45.13
N ALA A 5 2.71 -21.53 -45.10
CA ALA A 5 2.44 -20.27 -44.43
C ALA A 5 3.17 -20.21 -43.08
N GLY A 6 4.05 -19.21 -42.94
CA GLY A 6 4.78 -18.95 -41.72
C GLY A 6 3.82 -18.86 -40.53
N GLU A 7 3.89 -19.86 -39.66
CA GLU A 7 3.42 -19.72 -38.29
C GLU A 7 4.14 -18.50 -37.71
N SER A 8 3.39 -17.41 -37.51
CA SER A 8 3.89 -16.30 -36.71
C SER A 8 4.39 -16.89 -35.40
N PRO A 9 5.67 -16.70 -35.01
CA PRO A 9 6.15 -17.22 -33.74
C PRO A 9 5.18 -16.70 -32.68
N LEU A 10 4.53 -17.63 -31.96
CA LEU A 10 3.60 -17.31 -30.89
C LEU A 10 4.30 -16.26 -30.02
N ARG A 11 3.87 -15.00 -30.13
CA ARG A 11 4.47 -13.91 -29.36
C ARG A 11 4.28 -14.29 -27.92
N VAL A 12 5.35 -14.73 -27.27
CA VAL A 12 5.32 -15.11 -25.86
C VAL A 12 5.01 -13.81 -25.12
N ARG A 13 3.75 -13.67 -24.69
CA ARG A 13 3.26 -12.42 -24.09
C ARG A 13 3.78 -12.33 -22.66
N ASP A 14 4.21 -11.14 -22.28
CA ASP A 14 4.56 -10.85 -20.89
C ASP A 14 3.40 -11.19 -19.95
N VAL A 15 3.78 -11.64 -18.76
CA VAL A 15 2.86 -12.03 -17.70
C VAL A 15 2.49 -10.78 -16.92
N THR A 16 1.21 -10.40 -16.92
CA THR A 16 0.72 -9.32 -16.05
C THR A 16 0.79 -9.77 -14.60
N VAL A 17 1.47 -8.99 -13.76
CA VAL A 17 1.68 -9.29 -12.33
C VAL A 17 0.86 -8.34 -11.46
N TRP A 18 0.84 -7.05 -11.78
CA TRP A 18 0.24 -6.03 -10.94
C TRP A 18 -0.77 -5.20 -11.72
N ASP A 19 -1.95 -5.05 -11.13
CA ASP A 19 -3.01 -4.24 -11.70
C ASP A 19 -2.72 -2.73 -11.57
N PRO A 20 -3.29 -1.88 -12.45
CA PRO A 20 -2.99 -0.46 -12.45
C PRO A 20 -3.42 0.26 -11.16
N PHE A 21 -4.51 -0.15 -10.50
CA PHE A 21 -4.96 0.51 -9.27
C PHE A 21 -4.01 0.23 -8.10
N LEU A 22 -3.55 -1.01 -7.98
CA LEU A 22 -2.56 -1.38 -6.97
C LEU A 22 -1.25 -0.62 -7.17
N ARG A 23 -0.78 -0.51 -8.41
CA ARG A 23 0.44 0.23 -8.75
C ARG A 23 0.32 1.72 -8.44
N LEU A 24 -0.77 2.35 -8.86
CA LEU A 24 -1.04 3.76 -8.57
C LEU A 24 -1.04 4.02 -7.06
N THR A 25 -1.74 3.17 -6.30
CA THR A 25 -1.84 3.28 -4.85
C THR A 25 -0.47 3.10 -4.20
N HIS A 26 0.27 2.07 -4.59
CA HIS A 26 1.62 1.84 -4.04
C HIS A 26 2.55 3.01 -4.31
N TRP A 27 2.62 3.52 -5.54
CA TRP A 27 3.52 4.60 -5.92
C TRP A 27 3.10 5.96 -5.36
N SER A 28 1.86 6.11 -4.89
CA SER A 28 1.45 7.29 -4.14
C SER A 28 2.11 7.37 -2.75
N PHE A 29 2.38 6.23 -2.09
CA PHE A 29 2.97 6.20 -0.74
C PHE A 29 4.37 6.80 -0.65
N PRO A 30 5.36 6.44 -1.50
CA PRO A 30 6.70 7.04 -1.44
C PRO A 30 6.72 8.53 -1.80
N LEU A 31 5.63 9.08 -2.35
CA LEU A 31 5.47 10.52 -2.56
C LEU A 31 4.79 11.19 -1.36
N LEU A 32 3.70 10.60 -0.86
CA LEU A 32 2.89 11.17 0.22
C LEU A 32 3.57 11.13 1.58
N VAL A 33 4.25 10.02 1.93
CA VAL A 33 4.85 9.87 3.26
C VAL A 33 5.95 10.92 3.51
N PRO A 34 6.92 11.13 2.60
CA PRO A 34 7.89 12.21 2.76
C PRO A 34 7.26 13.61 2.73
N ALA A 35 6.23 13.82 1.91
CA ALA A 35 5.52 15.10 1.87
C ALA A 35 4.78 15.40 3.19
N LEU A 36 4.16 14.38 3.80
CA LEU A 36 3.52 14.49 5.11
C LEU A 36 4.53 14.84 6.20
N TRP A 37 5.67 14.15 6.23
CA TRP A 37 6.75 14.48 7.16
C TRP A 37 7.24 15.92 6.97
N TRP A 38 7.60 16.29 5.73
CA TRP A 38 8.09 17.63 5.42
C TRP A 38 7.08 18.72 5.80
N THR A 39 5.79 18.49 5.54
CA THR A 39 4.74 19.45 5.91
C THR A 39 4.56 19.61 7.41
N ALA A 40 4.79 18.56 8.22
CA ALA A 40 4.78 18.68 9.67
C ALA A 40 5.98 19.52 10.16
N GLU A 41 7.19 19.19 9.70
CA GLU A 41 8.43 19.87 10.12
C GLU A 41 8.48 21.35 9.71
N ASN A 42 7.69 21.75 8.71
CA ASN A 42 7.64 23.12 8.20
C ASN A 42 6.33 23.84 8.58
N SER A 43 5.62 23.33 9.60
CA SER A 43 4.38 23.93 10.13
C SER A 43 3.31 24.19 9.06
N ARG A 44 3.27 23.36 8.00
CA ARG A 44 2.29 23.44 6.91
C ARG A 44 1.04 22.63 7.27
N TRP A 45 0.46 22.87 8.45
CA TRP A 45 -0.59 22.04 9.07
C TRP A 45 -1.83 21.84 8.20
N ALA A 46 -2.31 22.90 7.52
CA ALA A 46 -3.44 22.79 6.61
C ALA A 46 -3.15 21.86 5.41
N LEU A 47 -1.91 21.86 4.92
CA LEU A 47 -1.50 20.94 3.85
C LEU A 47 -1.28 19.52 4.41
N HIS A 48 -0.63 19.39 5.56
CA HIS A 48 -0.43 18.12 6.25
C HIS A 48 -1.77 17.38 6.46
N LYS A 49 -2.78 18.07 6.99
CA LYS A 49 -4.14 17.52 7.18
C LYS A 49 -4.78 17.07 5.86
N ARG A 50 -4.68 17.88 4.80
CA ARG A 50 -5.22 17.50 3.47
C ARG A 50 -4.51 16.26 2.89
N LEU A 51 -3.19 16.21 2.97
CA LEU A 51 -2.41 15.05 2.54
C LEU A 51 -2.72 13.82 3.40
N GLY A 52 -2.98 14.00 4.70
CA GLY A 52 -3.33 12.92 5.62
C GLY A 52 -4.67 12.31 5.26
N LEU A 53 -5.65 13.13 4.87
CA LEU A 53 -6.95 12.66 4.35
C LEU A 53 -6.83 11.94 3.00
N VAL A 54 -5.94 12.40 2.12
CA VAL A 54 -5.62 11.69 0.87
C VAL A 54 -4.99 10.33 1.17
N LEU A 55 -4.03 10.27 2.10
CA LEU A 55 -3.42 9.02 2.55
C LEU A 55 -4.47 8.08 3.16
N LEU A 56 -5.37 8.59 4.01
CA LEU A 56 -6.48 7.82 4.58
C LEU A 56 -7.32 7.17 3.46
N GLY A 57 -7.74 7.96 2.46
CA GLY A 57 -8.49 7.44 1.32
C GLY A 57 -7.75 6.34 0.55
N LEU A 58 -6.45 6.53 0.29
CA LEU A 58 -5.63 5.52 -0.39
C LEU A 58 -5.44 4.25 0.44
N LEU A 59 -5.28 4.36 1.75
CA LEU A 59 -5.17 3.20 2.65
C LEU A 59 -6.49 2.43 2.72
N VAL A 60 -7.62 3.12 2.84
CA VAL A 60 -8.96 2.50 2.82
C VAL A 60 -9.20 1.82 1.49
N PHE A 61 -8.91 2.50 0.37
CA PHE A 61 -8.96 1.89 -0.96
C PHE A 61 -8.10 0.62 -1.01
N ARG A 62 -6.85 0.69 -0.54
CA ARG A 62 -5.93 -0.45 -0.56
C ARG A 62 -6.47 -1.63 0.25
N VAL A 63 -7.09 -1.37 1.40
CA VAL A 63 -7.72 -2.40 2.23
C VAL A 63 -8.88 -3.05 1.47
N LEU A 64 -9.82 -2.25 0.93
CA LEU A 64 -10.94 -2.75 0.13
C LEU A 64 -10.45 -3.57 -1.08
N TRP A 65 -9.48 -3.04 -1.83
CA TRP A 65 -8.87 -3.70 -2.98
C TRP A 65 -8.15 -5.00 -2.60
N GLY A 66 -7.65 -5.09 -1.37
CA GLY A 66 -7.09 -6.32 -0.80
C GLY A 66 -8.10 -7.44 -0.55
N PHE A 67 -9.40 -7.18 -0.68
CA PHE A 67 -10.44 -8.19 -0.63
C PHE A 67 -11.07 -8.42 -2.00
N VAL A 68 -11.39 -7.36 -2.74
CA VAL A 68 -12.20 -7.45 -3.98
C VAL A 68 -11.39 -7.35 -5.28
N GLY A 69 -10.09 -7.07 -5.18
CA GLY A 69 -9.20 -6.88 -6.32
C GLY A 69 -8.77 -8.18 -7.04
N PRO A 70 -7.88 -8.06 -8.03
CA PRO A 70 -7.24 -9.18 -8.72
C PRO A 70 -6.39 -10.05 -7.78
N GLU A 71 -5.95 -11.20 -8.26
CA GLU A 71 -5.34 -12.25 -7.42
C GLU A 71 -4.15 -11.75 -6.60
N THR A 72 -3.23 -11.03 -7.24
CA THR A 72 -2.02 -10.50 -6.59
C THR A 72 -2.29 -9.34 -5.63
N ALA A 73 -3.47 -8.72 -5.71
CA ALA A 73 -3.90 -7.67 -4.78
C ALA A 73 -4.52 -8.25 -3.49
N ARG A 74 -5.08 -9.47 -3.55
CA ARG A 74 -5.88 -10.04 -2.45
C ARG A 74 -5.02 -10.59 -1.31
N PHE A 75 -5.31 -10.18 -0.07
CA PHE A 75 -4.56 -10.60 1.11
C PHE A 75 -4.50 -12.13 1.25
N GLY A 76 -5.63 -12.82 1.02
CA GLY A 76 -5.70 -14.28 1.13
C GLY A 76 -4.82 -15.03 0.12
N GLN A 77 -4.34 -14.38 -0.95
CA GLN A 77 -3.46 -15.02 -1.93
C GLN A 77 -1.99 -14.94 -1.52
N PHE A 78 -1.56 -13.78 -1.04
CA PHE A 78 -0.14 -13.51 -0.80
C PHE A 78 0.28 -13.56 0.67
N VAL A 79 -0.64 -13.46 1.62
CA VAL A 79 -0.33 -13.59 3.06
C VAL A 79 -0.22 -15.07 3.39
N LYS A 80 1.01 -15.53 3.65
CA LYS A 80 1.29 -16.91 4.04
C LYS A 80 1.41 -17.03 5.56
N GLY A 81 1.08 -18.21 6.08
CA GLY A 81 1.21 -18.52 7.50
C GLY A 81 2.67 -18.52 7.98
N PRO A 82 2.92 -18.38 9.29
CA PRO A 82 4.26 -18.20 9.85
C PRO A 82 5.22 -19.35 9.51
N ARG A 83 4.71 -20.59 9.42
CA ARG A 83 5.53 -21.76 9.02
C ARG A 83 6.10 -21.62 7.60
N ALA A 84 5.30 -21.14 6.65
CA ALA A 84 5.74 -20.95 5.26
C ALA A 84 6.76 -19.81 5.15
N VAL A 85 6.60 -18.75 5.94
CA VAL A 85 7.58 -17.65 6.01
C VAL A 85 8.91 -18.16 6.57
N LEU A 86 8.89 -18.93 7.66
CA LEU A 86 10.10 -19.51 8.24
C LEU A 86 10.79 -20.49 7.28
N ALA A 87 10.03 -21.31 6.55
CA ALA A 87 10.57 -22.19 5.52
C ALA A 87 11.23 -21.39 4.39
N TYR A 88 10.58 -20.32 3.91
CA TYR A 88 11.13 -19.41 2.90
C TYR A 88 12.44 -18.74 3.37
N LEU A 89 12.48 -18.26 4.62
CA LEU A 89 13.70 -17.68 5.21
C LEU A 89 14.85 -18.69 5.36
N ARG A 90 14.54 -19.98 5.53
CA ARG A 90 15.52 -21.07 5.56
C ARG A 90 16.00 -21.50 4.17
N GLY A 91 15.52 -20.85 3.11
CA GLY A 91 15.95 -21.10 1.73
C GLY A 91 15.04 -22.01 0.92
N ASP A 92 13.87 -22.40 1.45
CA ASP A 92 12.89 -23.17 0.68
C ASP A 92 12.21 -22.28 -0.38
N ARG A 93 12.82 -22.23 -1.57
CA ARG A 93 12.31 -21.47 -2.71
C ARG A 93 11.01 -22.02 -3.28
N ALA A 94 10.60 -23.25 -2.93
CA ALA A 94 9.30 -23.78 -3.33
C ALA A 94 8.13 -23.04 -2.64
N GLN A 95 8.40 -22.34 -1.53
CA GLN A 95 7.44 -21.43 -0.90
C GLN A 95 7.40 -20.04 -1.55
N GLY A 96 8.27 -19.78 -2.53
CA GLY A 96 8.29 -18.55 -3.30
C GLY A 96 7.02 -18.37 -4.15
N PRO A 97 6.68 -17.13 -4.54
CA PRO A 97 5.47 -16.88 -5.30
C PRO A 97 5.65 -17.34 -6.75
N ALA A 98 4.61 -17.94 -7.32
CA ALA A 98 4.50 -18.08 -8.77
C ALA A 98 4.41 -16.68 -9.43
N ILE A 99 3.59 -15.78 -8.85
CA ILE A 99 3.43 -14.36 -9.21
C ILE A 99 3.14 -13.50 -7.96
N GLY A 100 3.52 -12.22 -7.97
CA GLY A 100 3.20 -11.27 -6.90
C GLY A 100 4.19 -11.28 -5.72
N HIS A 101 3.68 -11.21 -4.48
CA HIS A 101 4.52 -11.08 -3.28
C HIS A 101 5.09 -12.42 -2.82
N SER A 102 6.36 -12.44 -2.39
CA SER A 102 6.91 -13.55 -1.63
C SER A 102 6.28 -13.64 -0.23
N PRO A 103 6.41 -14.77 0.51
CA PRO A 103 5.91 -14.86 1.88
C PRO A 103 6.40 -13.71 2.77
N LEU A 104 7.67 -13.33 2.65
CA LEU A 104 8.25 -12.20 3.36
C LEU A 104 7.71 -10.86 2.84
N GLY A 105 7.55 -10.72 1.52
CA GLY A 105 6.93 -9.55 0.89
C GLY A 105 5.50 -9.33 1.39
N GLY A 106 4.70 -10.40 1.54
CA GLY A 106 3.33 -10.31 2.06
C GLY A 106 3.27 -9.82 3.51
N TRP A 107 4.20 -10.26 4.36
CA TRP A 107 4.31 -9.77 5.73
C TRP A 107 4.78 -8.31 5.78
N SER A 108 5.71 -7.92 4.90
CA SER A 108 6.13 -6.52 4.74
C SER A 108 4.95 -5.63 4.35
N THR A 109 4.10 -6.06 3.41
CA THR A 109 2.87 -5.33 3.03
C THR A 109 1.94 -5.13 4.23
N LEU A 110 1.69 -6.18 5.02
CA LEU A 110 0.83 -6.07 6.20
C LEU A 110 1.40 -5.12 7.25
N ALA A 111 2.70 -5.22 7.53
CA ALA A 111 3.38 -4.38 8.51
C ALA A 111 3.32 -2.90 8.11
N LEU A 112 3.66 -2.57 6.86
CA LEU A 112 3.61 -1.19 6.36
C LEU A 112 2.18 -0.66 6.28
N LEU A 113 1.23 -1.46 5.77
CA LEU A 113 -0.17 -1.04 5.67
C LEU A 113 -0.77 -0.79 7.06
N GLY A 114 -0.50 -1.68 8.02
CA GLY A 114 -0.95 -1.53 9.40
C GLY A 114 -0.32 -0.33 10.10
N ALA A 115 1.00 -0.14 9.94
CA ALA A 115 1.71 1.00 10.54
C ALA A 115 1.22 2.34 9.98
N MET A 116 1.01 2.44 8.65
CA MET A 116 0.45 3.65 8.04
C MET A 116 -1.00 3.90 8.45
N LEU A 117 -1.83 2.85 8.56
CA LEU A 117 -3.20 2.96 9.09
C LEU A 117 -3.21 3.45 10.54
N PHE A 118 -2.30 2.95 11.38
CA PHE A 118 -2.17 3.40 12.76
C PHE A 118 -1.71 4.87 12.81
N GLN A 119 -0.67 5.23 12.07
CA GLN A 119 -0.16 6.60 11.97
C GLN A 119 -1.25 7.60 11.56
N VAL A 120 -1.98 7.29 10.49
CA VAL A 120 -3.06 8.19 10.02
C VAL A 120 -4.19 8.27 11.04
N SER A 121 -4.53 7.15 11.69
CA SER A 121 -5.59 7.12 12.72
C SER A 121 -5.23 8.02 13.89
N LEU A 122 -3.99 7.97 14.39
CA LEU A 122 -3.52 8.90 15.42
C LEU A 122 -3.68 10.36 14.96
N GLY A 123 -3.26 10.67 13.72
CA GLY A 123 -3.37 12.02 13.15
C GLY A 123 -4.81 12.53 13.01
N LEU A 124 -5.82 11.66 12.95
CA LEU A 124 -7.22 12.07 12.93
C LEU A 124 -7.68 12.68 14.25
N PHE A 125 -7.06 12.28 15.36
CA PHE A 125 -7.38 12.74 16.71
C PHE A 125 -6.33 13.71 17.28
N ALA A 126 -5.14 13.77 16.69
CA ALA A 126 -4.04 14.63 17.15
C ALA A 126 -4.32 16.14 16.99
N GLY A 127 -3.55 16.94 17.72
CA GLY A 127 -3.54 18.40 17.67
C GLY A 127 -4.03 19.06 18.95
N ASP A 128 -3.51 20.26 19.21
CA ASP A 128 -3.93 21.13 20.31
C ASP A 128 -4.97 22.15 19.81
N PRO A 129 -6.18 22.20 20.41
CA PRO A 129 -7.18 23.22 20.12
C PRO A 129 -6.69 24.67 20.25
N TYR A 130 -5.66 24.92 21.07
CA TYR A 130 -5.10 26.25 21.34
C TYR A 130 -4.03 26.68 20.32
N ASP A 131 -3.39 25.75 19.62
CA ASP A 131 -2.36 26.01 18.59
C ASP A 131 -2.92 26.09 17.15
N GLY A 132 -4.25 25.98 17.01
CA GLY A 132 -4.97 26.42 15.82
C GLY A 132 -5.12 25.40 14.68
N MET A 133 -4.69 24.14 14.85
CA MET A 133 -5.04 23.06 13.91
C MET A 133 -5.16 21.70 14.59
N THR A 134 -6.33 21.08 14.46
CA THR A 134 -6.60 19.74 14.97
C THR A 134 -7.04 18.79 13.86
N GLY A 135 -6.82 17.50 14.12
CA GLY A 135 -7.37 16.41 13.35
C GLY A 135 -8.91 16.46 13.35
N PRO A 136 -9.59 15.97 12.30
CA PRO A 136 -11.05 16.08 12.18
C PRO A 136 -11.84 15.43 13.32
N LEU A 137 -11.26 14.44 14.01
CA LEU A 137 -11.91 13.68 15.08
C LEU A 137 -11.46 14.09 16.47
N ASN A 138 -10.55 15.06 16.57
CA ASN A 138 -10.08 15.61 17.84
C ASN A 138 -11.22 16.08 18.77
N PRO A 139 -12.32 16.72 18.28
CA PRO A 139 -13.44 17.12 19.15
C PRO A 139 -14.17 15.97 19.86
N LEU A 140 -13.96 14.72 19.44
CA LEU A 140 -14.60 13.54 20.03
C LEU A 140 -13.90 13.05 21.30
N ILE A 141 -12.75 13.62 21.65
CA ILE A 141 -11.92 13.18 22.78
C ILE A 141 -11.52 14.36 23.67
N GLY A 142 -11.11 14.05 24.91
CA GLY A 142 -10.60 15.06 25.84
C GLY A 142 -9.16 15.48 25.54
N VAL A 143 -8.79 16.71 25.93
CA VAL A 143 -7.48 17.33 25.69
C VAL A 143 -6.30 16.43 26.10
N ALA A 144 -6.31 15.89 27.32
CA ALA A 144 -5.21 15.04 27.80
C ALA A 144 -4.96 13.79 26.92
N LEU A 145 -6.03 13.21 26.34
CA LEU A 145 -5.91 12.09 25.41
C LEU A 145 -5.41 12.57 24.04
N ALA A 146 -5.88 13.72 23.57
CA ALA A 146 -5.41 14.33 22.32
C ALA A 146 -3.91 14.64 22.36
N ASP A 147 -3.41 15.17 23.49
CA ASP A 147 -1.98 15.45 23.70
C ASP A 147 -1.17 14.15 23.64
N THR A 148 -1.62 13.12 24.36
CA THR A 148 -0.98 11.79 24.34
C THR A 148 -0.95 11.21 22.91
N ILE A 149 -2.06 11.30 22.18
CA ILE A 149 -2.15 10.83 20.79
C ILE A 149 -1.21 11.62 19.88
N THR A 150 -1.05 12.93 20.11
CA THR A 150 -0.14 13.79 19.34
C THR A 150 1.31 13.36 19.55
N GLU A 151 1.74 13.14 20.78
CA GLU A 151 3.07 12.62 21.08
C GLU A 151 3.32 11.24 20.43
N ILE A 152 2.32 10.34 20.50
CA ILE A 152 2.42 9.02 19.84
C ILE A 152 2.48 9.19 18.33
N HIS A 153 1.70 10.11 17.73
CA HIS A 153 1.74 10.37 16.28
C HIS A 153 3.12 10.84 15.83
N GLU A 154 3.73 11.77 16.55
CA GLU A 154 5.07 12.28 16.25
C GLU A 154 6.15 11.19 16.38
N THR A 155 6.12 10.43 17.48
CA THR A 155 7.14 9.41 17.75
C THR A 155 6.98 8.16 16.89
N PHE A 156 5.74 7.71 16.63
CA PHE A 156 5.46 6.51 15.84
C PHE A 156 5.85 6.66 14.36
N PHE A 157 5.96 7.90 13.85
CA PHE A 157 6.50 8.14 12.52
C PHE A 157 7.86 7.46 12.29
N TRP A 158 8.72 7.39 13.32
CA TRP A 158 10.03 6.71 13.20
C TRP A 158 9.90 5.20 13.02
N VAL A 159 8.84 4.58 13.54
CA VAL A 159 8.53 3.17 13.25
C VAL A 159 8.15 3.00 11.78
N VAL A 160 7.29 3.87 11.25
CA VAL A 160 6.92 3.87 9.83
C VAL A 160 8.16 4.07 8.95
N ALA A 161 8.99 5.06 9.24
CA ALA A 161 10.22 5.34 8.51
C ALA A 161 11.19 4.15 8.57
N GLY A 162 11.35 3.50 9.73
CA GLY A 162 12.16 2.30 9.89
C GLY A 162 11.67 1.12 9.05
N LEU A 163 10.35 0.88 9.02
CA LEU A 163 9.76 -0.17 8.18
C LEU A 163 9.93 0.12 6.68
N ILE A 164 9.82 1.39 6.27
CA ILE A 164 10.10 1.80 4.88
C ILE A 164 11.57 1.55 4.55
N GLY A 165 12.49 1.95 5.43
CA GLY A 165 13.92 1.69 5.26
C GLY A 165 14.22 0.19 5.13
N LEU A 166 13.63 -0.65 5.98
CA LEU A 166 13.76 -2.11 5.91
C LEU A 166 13.21 -2.67 4.58
N HIS A 167 12.07 -2.16 4.13
CA HIS A 167 11.46 -2.56 2.86
C HIS A 167 12.37 -2.23 1.66
N LEU A 168 12.91 -1.01 1.61
CA LEU A 168 13.84 -0.59 0.56
C LEU A 168 15.17 -1.37 0.60
N ALA A 169 15.65 -1.70 1.81
CA ALA A 169 16.82 -2.54 1.99
C ALA A 169 16.58 -3.96 1.44
N ALA A 170 15.40 -4.53 1.69
CA ALA A 170 15.01 -5.83 1.13
C ALA A 170 14.95 -5.81 -0.40
N ILE A 171 14.36 -4.77 -0.99
CA ILE A 171 14.32 -4.61 -2.46
C ILE A 171 15.74 -4.54 -3.03
N SER A 172 16.60 -3.71 -2.43
CA SER A 172 18.00 -3.58 -2.85
C SER A 172 18.76 -4.91 -2.75
N PHE A 173 18.52 -5.67 -1.68
CA PHE A 173 19.13 -6.99 -1.49
C PHE A 173 18.72 -7.99 -2.58
N TYR A 174 17.43 -8.05 -2.94
CA TYR A 174 16.95 -8.90 -4.03
C TYR A 174 17.50 -8.44 -5.39
N ALA A 175 17.56 -7.14 -5.63
CA ALA A 175 18.14 -6.59 -6.85
C ALA A 175 19.62 -6.98 -7.03
N VAL A 176 20.43 -6.93 -5.96
CA VAL A 176 21.84 -7.37 -5.99
C VAL A 176 21.98 -8.88 -6.26
N ARG A 177 20.98 -9.68 -5.89
CA ARG A 177 20.92 -11.12 -6.20
C ARG A 177 20.40 -11.43 -7.60
N GLY A 178 20.04 -10.41 -8.38
CA GLY A 178 19.50 -10.54 -9.73
C GLY A 178 17.98 -10.75 -9.79
N ASP A 179 17.27 -10.65 -8.66
CA ASP A 179 15.81 -10.73 -8.62
C ASP A 179 15.20 -9.35 -8.88
N ASP A 180 14.64 -9.16 -10.08
CA ASP A 180 13.99 -7.90 -10.47
C ASP A 180 12.57 -7.80 -9.91
N LEU A 181 12.44 -7.04 -8.81
CA LEU A 181 11.15 -6.74 -8.17
C LEU A 181 10.58 -5.39 -8.61
N LEU A 182 11.41 -4.49 -9.15
CA LEU A 182 11.03 -3.11 -9.44
C LEU A 182 10.34 -2.98 -10.78
N SER A 183 10.91 -3.56 -11.85
CA SER A 183 10.35 -3.42 -13.20
C SER A 183 8.93 -3.95 -13.30
N PRO A 184 8.56 -5.10 -12.68
CA PRO A 184 7.17 -5.53 -12.67
C PRO A 184 6.26 -4.53 -11.96
N MET A 185 6.73 -3.88 -10.89
CA MET A 185 5.92 -2.90 -10.16
C MET A 185 5.74 -1.58 -10.93
N VAL A 186 6.71 -1.21 -11.77
CA VAL A 186 6.65 -0.03 -12.63
C VAL A 186 5.91 -0.31 -13.94
N GLY A 187 6.07 -1.48 -14.56
CA GLY A 187 5.45 -1.83 -15.84
C GLY A 187 4.09 -2.54 -15.70
N GLY A 188 3.87 -3.22 -14.58
CA GLY A 188 2.72 -4.10 -14.34
C GLY A 188 2.91 -5.52 -14.88
N SER A 189 3.95 -5.78 -15.67
CA SER A 189 4.22 -7.08 -16.29
C SER A 189 5.68 -7.50 -16.13
N ARG A 190 5.94 -8.78 -16.35
CA ARG A 190 7.29 -9.36 -16.37
C ARG A 190 7.46 -10.32 -17.56
N PRO A 191 8.69 -10.66 -17.94
CA PRO A 191 8.94 -11.64 -18.98
C PRO A 191 8.24 -12.98 -18.72
N PRO A 192 7.88 -13.72 -19.78
CA PRO A 192 7.18 -15.00 -19.66
C PRO A 192 7.90 -15.99 -18.75
N MET A 193 7.13 -16.67 -17.89
CA MET A 193 7.64 -17.77 -17.05
C MET A 193 6.86 -19.05 -17.34
N GLY A 194 7.57 -20.15 -17.57
CA GLY A 194 6.96 -21.43 -17.92
C GLY A 194 5.95 -21.89 -16.87
N GLY A 195 4.73 -22.22 -17.30
CA GLY A 195 3.67 -22.72 -16.43
C GLY A 195 3.01 -21.67 -15.52
N VAL A 196 3.30 -20.38 -15.71
CA VAL A 196 2.74 -19.30 -14.89
C VAL A 196 1.89 -18.38 -15.77
N GLU A 197 0.58 -18.39 -15.53
CA GLU A 197 -0.35 -17.43 -16.13
C GLU A 197 -0.35 -16.11 -15.35
N GLY A 198 -0.53 -15.00 -16.06
CA GLY A 198 -0.67 -13.68 -15.45
C GLY A 198 -2.02 -13.50 -14.78
N ILE A 199 -2.17 -12.43 -14.01
CA ILE A 199 -3.48 -12.11 -13.42
C ILE A 199 -4.54 -11.92 -14.51
N GLY A 200 -5.76 -12.34 -14.22
CA GLY A 200 -6.92 -12.06 -15.06
C GLY A 200 -7.24 -10.56 -15.19
N PRO A 201 -8.16 -10.18 -16.09
CA PRO A 201 -8.47 -8.78 -16.36
C PRO A 201 -8.98 -8.07 -15.10
N THR A 202 -8.49 -6.85 -14.89
CA THR A 202 -8.88 -6.02 -13.75
C THR A 202 -10.26 -5.42 -14.00
N SER A 203 -11.16 -5.57 -13.03
CA SER A 203 -12.50 -5.01 -13.12
C SER A 203 -12.51 -3.54 -12.71
N TRP A 204 -12.59 -2.66 -13.71
CA TRP A 204 -12.65 -1.21 -13.50
C TRP A 204 -13.89 -0.77 -12.71
N GLY A 205 -15.05 -1.43 -12.90
CA GLY A 205 -16.25 -1.14 -12.11
C GLY A 205 -16.06 -1.36 -10.62
N ARG A 206 -15.44 -2.49 -10.22
CA ARG A 206 -15.06 -2.75 -8.82
C ARG A 206 -14.04 -1.73 -8.32
N GLY A 207 -13.08 -1.36 -9.17
CA GLY A 207 -12.06 -0.36 -8.84
C GLY A 207 -12.67 1.01 -8.54
N LEU A 208 -13.50 1.52 -9.44
CA LEU A 208 -14.19 2.81 -9.28
C LEU A 208 -15.14 2.82 -8.09
N LEU A 209 -15.87 1.72 -7.85
CA LEU A 209 -16.70 1.59 -6.65
C LEU A 209 -15.86 1.66 -5.37
N ALA A 210 -14.76 0.92 -5.29
CA ALA A 210 -13.87 0.94 -4.13
C ALA A 210 -13.23 2.32 -3.92
N VAL A 211 -12.83 3.01 -4.99
CA VAL A 211 -12.35 4.40 -4.92
C VAL A 211 -13.44 5.33 -4.40
N GLY A 212 -14.67 5.22 -4.91
CA GLY A 212 -15.81 6.01 -4.47
C GLY A 212 -16.11 5.81 -2.98
N LEU A 213 -16.12 4.56 -2.51
CA LEU A 213 -16.33 4.24 -1.09
C LEU A 213 -15.20 4.80 -0.20
N ALA A 214 -13.96 4.65 -0.63
CA ALA A 214 -12.81 5.16 0.12
C ALA A 214 -12.80 6.70 0.19
N ALA A 215 -13.12 7.36 -0.91
CA ALA A 215 -13.25 8.82 -0.96
C ALA A 215 -14.42 9.31 -0.11
N ALA A 216 -15.58 8.64 -0.17
CA ALA A 216 -16.73 8.96 0.66
C ALA A 216 -16.40 8.85 2.15
N LEU A 217 -15.69 7.80 2.57
CA LEU A 217 -15.24 7.66 3.96
C LEU A 217 -14.28 8.77 4.37
N ALA A 218 -13.27 9.05 3.54
CA ALA A 218 -12.30 10.11 3.84
C ALA A 218 -12.95 11.49 3.93
N LEU A 219 -13.93 11.79 3.07
CA LEU A 219 -14.72 13.02 3.11
C LEU A 219 -15.62 13.08 4.35
N TRP A 220 -16.31 11.99 4.68
CA TRP A 220 -17.11 11.91 5.90
C TRP A 220 -16.28 12.17 7.16
N VAL A 221 -15.08 11.59 7.23
CA VAL A 221 -14.09 11.88 8.28
C VAL A 221 -13.64 13.34 8.24
N ALA A 222 -13.37 13.90 7.07
CA ALA A 222 -12.95 15.30 6.92
C ALA A 222 -13.99 16.29 7.46
N PHE A 223 -15.27 15.93 7.40
CA PHE A 223 -16.38 16.71 7.96
C PHE A 223 -16.67 16.44 9.44
N GLY A 224 -15.77 15.73 10.15
CA GLY A 224 -15.94 15.44 11.57
C GLY A 224 -16.80 14.22 11.88
N VAL A 225 -17.16 13.40 10.89
CA VAL A 225 -18.02 12.22 11.09
C VAL A 225 -19.42 12.63 11.59
N PRO A 226 -20.17 13.49 10.87
CA PRO A 226 -21.53 13.84 11.28
C PRO A 226 -22.40 12.57 11.42
N PRO A 227 -23.26 12.46 12.44
CA PRO A 227 -23.65 13.50 13.42
C PRO A 227 -22.85 13.47 14.73
N LEU A 228 -21.67 12.82 14.77
CA LEU A 228 -20.93 12.61 16.02
C LEU A 228 -20.21 13.87 16.52
N THR A 229 -19.87 14.79 15.62
CA THR A 229 -19.36 16.15 15.90
C THR A 229 -20.42 17.19 15.57
#